data_AF-A0A5B8T1X2-F1
#
_entry.id   AF-A0A5B8T1X2-F1
#
_cell.length_a   1.000
_cell.length_b   1.000
_cell.length_c   1.000
_cell.angle_alpha   90.00
_cell.angle_beta   90.00
_cell.angle_gamma   90.00
#
_symmetry.space_group_name_H-M   'P 1'
#
loop_
_entity.id
_entity.type
_entity.pdbx_description
1 polymer ?
#
loop_
_entity_poly.entity_id
_entity_poly.type
_entity_poly.pdbx_seq_one_letter_code
_entity_poly.pdbx_strand_id
1 'polypeptide(L)'
;MSKVEIKHLTKIFGKRPKAALKMVKQNKSKNEIVEKTGSTVGVYDINMSIEEGEIFVIMGLSGSGKSTLIRLLNRLIEPTDGQLFIDGQEITNLTKKQMLSIRRKKMSMVFQNFGLFPHRTLLENTEFGLEIQGVPKAQRRQRAEQALDNAQLLSFKDQYPNQLSGGMQQRVGLARALTNDPDILLMDEAFSALDPLVRGQMQDELLDLQANVQKTIIFITHDLNEALRIGDHIAIMKDGQLQQVGTGEEILTNPANDYVKTFVGDVDRTKVLTADSIMIPALTSNISVDGPTVALRKMSAEEVSGVVAVNRHRQFIGYLSSEAAVSARRDKLPLADVVVEMPTVKPDTLISDIMPIIYDAQTPVAVIDDDNRLRGVIIRGAVLKALADTEGDGDDNA
;
A
#
# COMPACT_ATOMS: atom_id res chain seq x y z
N MET A 1 4.10 -10.49 -12.89
CA MET A 1 4.03 -11.95 -12.74
C MET A 1 4.13 -12.22 -11.25
N SER A 2 3.20 -12.98 -10.68
CA SER A 2 3.16 -13.21 -9.23
C SER A 2 4.46 -13.85 -8.73
N LYS A 3 5.10 -13.17 -7.77
CA LYS A 3 6.28 -13.65 -7.02
C LYS A 3 5.88 -14.71 -5.99
N VAL A 4 4.77 -14.47 -5.29
CA VAL A 4 4.19 -15.37 -4.28
C VAL A 4 2.72 -15.59 -4.58
N GLU A 5 2.31 -16.86 -4.70
CA GLU A 5 0.91 -17.23 -4.89
C GLU A 5 0.45 -18.15 -3.75
N ILE A 6 -0.71 -17.86 -3.18
CA ILE A 6 -1.32 -18.60 -2.07
C ILE A 6 -2.67 -19.14 -2.52
N LYS A 7 -2.89 -20.45 -2.37
CA LYS A 7 -4.15 -21.13 -2.72
C LYS A 7 -4.70 -21.91 -1.54
N HIS A 8 -5.91 -21.57 -1.11
CA HIS A 8 -6.66 -22.23 -0.03
C HIS A 8 -5.87 -22.46 1.26
N LEU A 9 -4.92 -21.56 1.56
CA LEU A 9 -4.00 -21.77 2.65
C LEU A 9 -4.74 -21.71 3.98
N THR A 10 -4.59 -22.76 4.78
CA THR A 10 -5.31 -22.91 6.03
C THR A 10 -4.37 -23.38 7.14
N LYS A 11 -4.48 -22.78 8.32
CA LYS A 11 -3.78 -23.24 9.52
C LYS A 11 -4.72 -23.38 10.70
N ILE A 12 -4.76 -24.60 11.23
CA ILE A 12 -5.54 -24.96 12.41
C ILE A 12 -4.60 -25.40 13.52
N PHE A 13 -4.82 -24.88 14.71
CA PHE A 13 -4.15 -25.25 15.96
C PHE A 13 -5.08 -26.07 16.85
N GLY A 14 -4.51 -26.91 17.71
CA GLY A 14 -5.27 -27.70 18.68
C GLY A 14 -5.35 -29.19 18.36
N LYS A 15 -6.22 -29.89 19.08
CA LYS A 15 -6.20 -31.37 19.18
C LYS A 15 -6.91 -32.09 18.03
N ARG A 16 -7.85 -31.44 17.33
CA ARG A 16 -8.71 -32.09 16.30
C ARG A 16 -8.67 -31.36 14.94
N PRO A 17 -7.48 -31.12 14.36
CA PRO A 17 -7.34 -30.32 13.13
C PRO A 17 -8.08 -30.90 11.92
N LYS A 18 -8.17 -32.24 11.80
CA LYS A 18 -8.89 -32.88 10.69
C LYS A 18 -10.41 -32.62 10.71
N ALA A 19 -11.02 -32.59 11.89
CA ALA A 19 -12.45 -32.31 12.03
C ALA A 19 -12.73 -30.82 11.77
N ALA A 20 -11.89 -29.95 12.31
CA ALA A 20 -11.96 -28.52 12.06
C ALA A 20 -11.76 -28.19 10.58
N LEU A 21 -10.84 -28.87 9.87
CA LEU A 21 -10.62 -28.66 8.44
C LEU A 21 -11.86 -28.99 7.60
N LYS A 22 -12.60 -30.06 7.94
CA LYS A 22 -13.87 -30.37 7.28
C LYS A 22 -14.88 -29.24 7.45
N MET A 23 -14.91 -28.59 8.61
CA MET A 23 -15.80 -27.46 8.89
C MET A 23 -15.35 -26.18 8.17
N VAL A 24 -14.04 -25.94 8.05
CA VAL A 24 -13.50 -24.86 7.20
C VAL A 24 -13.97 -25.03 5.76
N LYS A 25 -13.87 -26.24 5.20
CA LYS A 25 -14.37 -26.55 3.84
C LYS A 25 -15.89 -26.43 3.69
N GLN A 26 -16.63 -26.32 4.79
CA GLN A 26 -18.07 -26.08 4.84
C GLN A 26 -18.40 -24.60 5.15
N ASN A 27 -17.41 -23.70 5.10
CA ASN A 27 -17.55 -22.27 5.40
C ASN A 27 -18.14 -21.99 6.79
N LYS A 28 -17.86 -22.85 7.78
CA LYS A 28 -18.29 -22.62 9.17
C LYS A 28 -17.47 -21.52 9.83
N SER A 29 -18.10 -20.72 10.68
CA SER A 29 -17.41 -19.64 11.38
C SER A 29 -16.33 -20.18 12.33
N LYS A 30 -15.29 -19.37 12.58
CA LYS A 30 -14.21 -19.71 13.52
C LYS A 30 -14.75 -20.05 14.92
N ASN A 31 -15.75 -19.32 15.40
CA ASN A 31 -16.38 -19.57 16.69
C ASN A 31 -17.08 -20.94 16.74
N GLU A 32 -17.87 -21.27 15.72
CA GLU A 32 -18.54 -22.59 15.64
C GLU A 32 -17.51 -23.74 15.61
N ILE A 33 -16.39 -23.55 14.90
CA ILE A 33 -15.30 -24.53 14.83
C ILE A 33 -14.65 -24.73 16.21
N VAL A 34 -14.33 -23.64 16.91
CA VAL A 34 -13.73 -23.70 18.24
C VAL A 34 -14.66 -24.39 19.23
N GLU A 35 -15.95 -24.03 19.25
CA GLU A 35 -16.94 -24.62 20.15
C GLU A 35 -17.11 -26.14 19.92
N LYS A 36 -17.18 -26.57 18.66
CA LYS A 36 -17.42 -28.00 18.34
C LYS A 36 -16.17 -28.86 18.43
N THR A 37 -14.99 -28.30 18.16
CA THR A 37 -13.76 -29.10 17.99
C THR A 37 -12.66 -28.80 19.01
N GLY A 38 -12.77 -27.69 19.74
CA GLY A 38 -11.69 -27.16 20.59
C GLY A 38 -10.43 -26.79 19.81
N SER A 39 -10.53 -26.60 18.48
CA SER A 39 -9.40 -26.26 17.62
C SER A 39 -9.54 -24.82 17.10
N THR A 40 -8.48 -24.04 17.22
CA THR A 40 -8.46 -22.63 16.81
C THR A 40 -7.97 -22.50 15.38
N VAL A 41 -8.74 -21.84 14.53
CA VAL A 41 -8.32 -21.50 13.17
C VAL A 41 -7.51 -20.20 13.22
N GLY A 42 -6.23 -20.29 12.86
CA GLY A 42 -5.33 -19.13 12.81
C GLY A 42 -5.26 -18.49 11.43
N VAL A 43 -5.43 -19.28 10.38
CA VAL A 43 -5.55 -18.85 8.98
C VAL A 43 -6.65 -19.70 8.33
N TYR A 44 -7.57 -19.06 7.63
CA TYR A 44 -8.81 -19.63 7.12
C TYR A 44 -8.92 -19.39 5.62
N ASP A 45 -8.66 -20.43 4.83
CA ASP A 45 -8.86 -20.47 3.37
C ASP A 45 -8.38 -19.23 2.61
N ILE A 46 -7.14 -18.81 2.86
CA ILE A 46 -6.58 -17.61 2.22
C ILE A 46 -6.18 -17.90 0.78
N ASN A 47 -6.61 -17.02 -0.11
CA ASN A 47 -6.22 -16.96 -1.52
C ASN A 47 -5.72 -15.55 -1.82
N MET A 48 -4.48 -15.43 -2.30
CA MET A 48 -3.88 -14.14 -2.65
C MET A 48 -2.64 -14.33 -3.54
N SER A 49 -2.32 -13.29 -4.30
CA SER A 49 -1.10 -13.19 -5.10
C SER A 49 -0.37 -11.91 -4.73
N ILE A 50 0.96 -12.01 -4.70
CA ILE A 50 1.88 -10.89 -4.49
C ILE A 50 2.78 -10.82 -5.71
N GLU A 51 2.90 -9.65 -6.30
CA GLU A 51 3.72 -9.36 -7.47
C GLU A 51 5.19 -9.13 -7.11
N GLU A 52 6.06 -9.20 -8.11
CA GLU A 52 7.48 -8.94 -7.93
C GLU A 52 7.74 -7.44 -7.73
N GLY A 53 8.57 -7.11 -6.74
CA GLY A 53 9.01 -5.73 -6.50
C GLY A 53 7.98 -4.83 -5.79
N GLU A 54 6.84 -5.35 -5.35
CA GLU A 54 5.88 -4.57 -4.55
C GLU A 54 6.11 -4.71 -3.04
N ILE A 55 5.67 -3.70 -2.30
CA ILE A 55 5.47 -3.73 -0.85
C ILE A 55 4.01 -4.12 -0.58
N PHE A 56 3.83 -5.38 -0.21
CA PHE A 56 2.54 -5.94 0.14
C PHE A 56 2.33 -5.92 1.65
N VAL A 57 1.38 -5.12 2.12
CA VAL A 57 1.11 -4.94 3.54
C VAL A 57 -0.03 -5.85 3.99
N ILE A 58 0.15 -6.57 5.09
CA ILE A 58 -0.88 -7.38 5.74
C ILE A 58 -1.28 -6.68 7.03
N MET A 59 -2.55 -6.31 7.10
CA MET A 59 -3.16 -5.51 8.15
C MET A 59 -4.25 -6.27 8.91
N GLY A 60 -4.60 -5.77 10.08
CA GLY A 60 -5.71 -6.27 10.89
C GLY A 60 -5.40 -6.23 12.39
N LEU A 61 -6.42 -6.48 13.21
CA LEU A 61 -6.28 -6.44 14.66
C LEU A 61 -5.41 -7.58 15.21
N SER A 62 -5.02 -7.46 16.48
CA SER A 62 -4.36 -8.57 17.19
C SER A 62 -5.23 -9.83 17.14
N GLY A 63 -4.60 -10.99 16.91
CA GLY A 63 -5.32 -12.27 16.80
C GLY A 63 -6.01 -12.53 15.44
N SER A 64 -5.88 -11.64 14.44
CA SER A 64 -6.46 -11.85 13.11
C SER A 64 -5.73 -12.86 12.23
N GLY A 65 -4.54 -13.33 12.62
CA GLY A 65 -3.80 -14.38 11.90
C GLY A 65 -2.58 -13.91 11.09
N LYS A 66 -2.30 -12.60 11.02
CA LYS A 66 -1.19 -12.00 10.22
C LYS A 66 0.16 -12.67 10.46
N SER A 67 0.61 -12.67 11.71
CA SER A 67 1.89 -13.25 12.11
C SER A 67 1.93 -14.78 11.93
N THR A 68 0.76 -15.44 11.91
CA THR A 68 0.69 -16.86 11.51
C THR A 68 0.89 -16.99 10.00
N LEU A 69 0.23 -16.16 9.19
CA LEU A 69 0.36 -16.16 7.74
C LEU A 69 1.81 -15.95 7.27
N ILE A 70 2.53 -14.96 7.80
CA ILE A 70 3.94 -14.75 7.43
C ILE A 70 4.85 -15.92 7.81
N ARG A 71 4.55 -16.59 8.93
CA ARG A 71 5.28 -17.79 9.37
C ARG A 71 4.92 -19.01 8.51
N LEU A 72 3.72 -19.07 7.92
CA LEU A 72 3.35 -20.07 6.92
C LEU A 72 4.10 -19.85 5.61
N LEU A 73 4.23 -18.60 5.15
CA LEU A 73 5.03 -18.25 3.96
C LEU A 73 6.47 -18.74 4.09
N ASN A 74 7.10 -18.50 5.24
CA ASN A 74 8.44 -19.00 5.54
C ASN A 74 8.44 -20.50 5.94
N ARG A 75 7.29 -21.17 6.03
CA ARG A 75 7.09 -22.53 6.58
C ARG A 75 7.74 -22.76 7.95
N LEU A 76 7.93 -21.71 8.76
CA LEU A 76 8.30 -21.85 10.18
C LEU A 76 7.16 -22.52 10.95
N ILE A 77 5.94 -22.30 10.48
CA ILE A 77 4.76 -23.09 10.82
C ILE A 77 4.36 -23.85 9.56
N GLU A 78 4.11 -25.15 9.65
CA GLU A 78 3.62 -25.92 8.51
C GLU A 78 2.10 -25.70 8.33
N PRO A 79 1.62 -25.53 7.08
CA PRO A 79 0.20 -25.39 6.80
C PRO A 79 -0.58 -26.66 7.16
N THR A 80 -1.87 -26.50 7.44
CA THR A 80 -2.79 -27.64 7.64
C THR A 80 -3.37 -28.12 6.32
N ASP A 81 -3.65 -27.19 5.40
CA ASP A 81 -4.11 -27.44 4.05
C ASP A 81 -3.71 -26.27 3.14
N GLY A 82 -3.83 -26.46 1.83
CA GLY A 82 -3.55 -25.45 0.80
C GLY A 82 -2.12 -25.49 0.24
N GLN A 83 -1.85 -24.61 -0.72
CA GLN A 83 -0.62 -24.56 -1.49
C GLN A 83 0.00 -23.16 -1.44
N LEU A 84 1.33 -23.13 -1.49
CA LEU A 84 2.16 -21.94 -1.54
C LEU A 84 3.10 -22.08 -2.73
N PHE A 85 3.22 -21.03 -3.52
CA PHE A 85 4.14 -20.96 -4.66
C PHE A 85 5.07 -19.76 -4.50
N ILE A 86 6.34 -19.94 -4.84
CA ILE A 86 7.33 -18.87 -4.96
C ILE A 86 8.00 -19.03 -6.32
N ASP A 87 8.02 -17.97 -7.14
CA ASP A 87 8.50 -18.01 -8.52
C ASP A 87 7.84 -19.15 -9.34
N GLY A 88 6.53 -19.35 -9.13
CA GLY A 88 5.75 -20.43 -9.74
C GLY A 88 6.07 -21.86 -9.24
N GLN A 89 7.06 -22.03 -8.36
CA GLN A 89 7.39 -23.32 -7.77
C GLN A 89 6.56 -23.55 -6.50
N GLU A 90 5.83 -24.67 -6.42
CA GLU A 90 5.15 -25.05 -5.18
C GLU A 90 6.17 -25.37 -4.06
N ILE A 91 6.05 -24.67 -2.93
CA ILE A 91 6.96 -24.82 -1.79
C ILE A 91 6.38 -25.65 -0.64
N THR A 92 5.06 -25.90 -0.61
CA THR A 92 4.38 -26.61 0.49
C THR A 92 4.91 -28.02 0.71
N ASN A 93 5.14 -28.75 -0.38
CA ASN A 93 5.57 -30.16 -0.34
C ASN A 93 7.09 -30.36 -0.40
N LEU A 94 7.88 -29.27 -0.32
CA LEU A 94 9.33 -29.37 -0.35
C LEU A 94 9.89 -30.08 0.88
N THR A 95 10.95 -30.85 0.67
CA THR A 95 11.73 -31.45 1.74
C THR A 95 12.38 -30.38 2.61
N LYS A 96 12.74 -30.74 3.86
CA LYS A 96 13.43 -29.83 4.79
C LYS A 96 14.71 -29.21 4.18
N LYS A 97 15.46 -29.97 3.39
CA LYS A 97 16.70 -29.51 2.74
C LYS A 97 16.42 -28.47 1.65
N GLN A 98 15.39 -28.70 0.82
CA GLN A 98 14.97 -27.74 -0.20
C GLN A 98 14.44 -26.45 0.43
N MET A 99 13.57 -26.56 1.44
CA MET A 99 13.04 -25.39 2.13
C MET A 99 14.14 -24.59 2.83
N LEU A 100 15.13 -25.26 3.44
CA LEU A 100 16.30 -24.60 4.02
C LEU A 100 17.10 -23.81 2.98
N SER A 101 17.23 -24.32 1.74
CA SER A 101 17.87 -23.58 0.65
C SER A 101 17.08 -22.32 0.27
N ILE A 102 15.76 -22.40 0.21
CA ILE A 102 14.90 -21.23 -0.07
C ILE A 102 15.07 -20.17 1.02
N ARG A 103 15.01 -20.56 2.30
CA ARG A 103 15.21 -19.64 3.45
C ARG A 103 16.58 -18.98 3.50
N ARG A 104 17.59 -19.61 2.90
CA ARG A 104 18.96 -19.08 2.90
C ARG A 104 19.20 -18.12 1.74
N LYS A 105 18.55 -18.34 0.61
CA LYS A 105 18.87 -17.64 -0.65
C LYS A 105 17.79 -16.68 -1.14
N LYS A 106 16.51 -17.01 -0.93
CA LYS A 106 15.38 -16.28 -1.52
C LYS A 106 14.60 -15.47 -0.51
N MET A 107 14.59 -15.88 0.75
CA MET A 107 13.74 -15.25 1.77
C MET A 107 14.60 -14.76 2.93
N SER A 108 14.21 -13.63 3.51
CA SER A 108 14.78 -13.13 4.75
C SER A 108 13.68 -12.61 5.66
N MET A 109 13.90 -12.64 6.97
CA MET A 109 12.90 -12.26 7.96
C MET A 109 13.44 -11.21 8.92
N VAL A 110 12.65 -10.16 9.12
CA VAL A 110 12.83 -9.11 10.12
C VAL A 110 11.74 -9.26 11.17
N PHE A 111 12.14 -9.38 12.43
CA PHE A 111 11.25 -9.65 13.55
C PHE A 111 10.95 -8.37 14.34
N GLN A 112 9.78 -8.31 14.98
CA GLN A 112 9.38 -7.24 15.90
C GLN A 112 10.43 -6.91 16.98
N ASN A 113 11.01 -7.92 17.64
CA ASN A 113 12.03 -7.73 18.69
C ASN A 113 13.47 -7.82 18.15
N PHE A 114 13.74 -7.29 16.94
CA PHE A 114 15.03 -7.24 16.22
C PHE A 114 15.66 -8.60 15.86
N GLY A 115 15.49 -9.63 16.70
CA GLY A 115 16.04 -10.97 16.56
C GLY A 115 17.57 -11.00 16.62
N LEU A 116 18.23 -9.98 17.19
CA LEU A 116 19.69 -9.92 17.26
C LEU A 116 20.22 -10.85 18.36
N PHE A 117 21.35 -11.51 18.09
CA PHE A 117 22.07 -12.30 19.07
C PHE A 117 22.85 -11.39 20.01
N PRO A 118 22.54 -11.38 21.32
CA PRO A 118 23.14 -10.43 22.27
C PRO A 118 24.61 -10.75 22.57
N HIS A 119 25.05 -11.98 22.29
CA HIS A 119 26.42 -12.46 22.52
C HIS A 119 27.30 -12.36 21.27
N ARG A 120 26.83 -11.68 20.22
CA ARG A 120 27.56 -11.42 18.97
C ARG A 120 27.61 -9.92 18.71
N THR A 121 28.68 -9.47 18.09
CA THR A 121 28.80 -8.08 17.62
C THR A 121 27.80 -7.78 16.50
N LEU A 122 27.63 -6.51 16.14
CA LEU A 122 26.74 -6.12 15.02
C LEU A 122 27.21 -6.74 13.70
N LEU A 123 28.52 -6.74 13.46
CA LEU A 123 29.13 -7.35 12.28
C LEU A 123 28.82 -8.85 12.21
N GLU A 124 29.00 -9.57 13.32
CA GLU A 124 28.72 -11.00 13.42
C GLU A 124 27.24 -11.34 13.29
N ASN A 125 26.36 -10.46 13.79
CA ASN A 125 24.93 -10.57 13.56
C ASN A 125 24.59 -10.41 12.08
N THR A 126 25.22 -9.44 11.41
CA THR A 126 24.97 -9.10 10.01
C THR A 126 25.48 -10.19 9.06
N GLU A 127 26.68 -10.73 9.29
CA GLU A 127 27.24 -11.81 8.45
C GLU A 127 26.68 -13.21 8.74
N PHE A 128 25.85 -13.37 9.78
CA PHE A 128 25.38 -14.68 10.26
C PHE A 128 24.70 -15.51 9.17
N GLY A 129 23.85 -14.90 8.34
CA GLY A 129 23.18 -15.61 7.25
C GLY A 129 24.16 -16.22 6.24
N LEU A 130 25.23 -15.50 5.91
CA LEU A 130 26.29 -15.95 5.01
C LEU A 130 27.22 -16.98 5.68
N GLU A 131 27.48 -16.85 6.98
CA GLU A 131 28.18 -17.87 7.79
C GLU A 131 27.46 -19.22 7.69
N ILE A 132 26.14 -19.23 7.89
CA ILE A 132 25.31 -20.44 7.83
C ILE A 132 25.24 -21.02 6.41
N GLN A 133 25.42 -20.20 5.38
CA GLN A 133 25.55 -20.62 3.98
C GLN A 133 26.93 -21.19 3.63
N GLY A 134 27.93 -21.03 4.49
CA GLY A 134 29.30 -21.47 4.23
C GLY A 134 30.12 -20.54 3.34
N VAL A 135 29.72 -19.27 3.24
CA VAL A 135 30.47 -18.25 2.48
C VAL A 135 31.81 -17.96 3.19
N PRO A 136 32.94 -17.83 2.46
CA PRO A 136 34.25 -17.55 3.06
C PRO A 136 34.26 -16.29 3.92
N LYS A 137 34.97 -16.33 5.06
CA LYS A 137 34.98 -15.26 6.07
C LYS A 137 35.26 -13.87 5.50
N ALA A 138 36.22 -13.75 4.59
CA ALA A 138 36.55 -12.46 3.97
C ALA A 138 35.37 -11.87 3.17
N GLN A 139 34.69 -12.70 2.37
CA GLN A 139 33.57 -12.26 1.54
C GLN A 139 32.35 -11.88 2.37
N ARG A 140 32.01 -12.69 3.38
CA ARG A 140 30.87 -12.39 4.26
C ARG A 140 31.10 -11.12 5.08
N ARG A 141 32.33 -10.88 5.57
CA ARG A 141 32.68 -9.65 6.28
C ARG A 141 32.55 -8.43 5.39
N GLN A 142 33.06 -8.50 4.16
CA GLN A 142 32.95 -7.41 3.19
C GLN A 142 31.49 -7.03 2.93
N ARG A 143 30.63 -8.02 2.68
CA ARG A 143 29.19 -7.78 2.44
C ARG A 143 28.48 -7.23 3.67
N ALA A 144 28.80 -7.75 4.86
CA ALA A 144 28.22 -7.27 6.11
C ALA A 144 28.66 -5.84 6.44
N GLU A 145 29.93 -5.49 6.19
CA GLU A 145 30.43 -4.11 6.34
C GLU A 145 29.71 -3.18 5.36
N GLN A 146 29.53 -3.58 4.10
CA GLN A 146 28.77 -2.79 3.12
C GLN A 146 27.31 -2.61 3.54
N ALA A 147 26.63 -3.65 4.04
CA ALA A 147 25.26 -3.53 4.50
C ALA A 147 25.13 -2.64 5.75
N LEU A 148 26.10 -2.69 6.67
CA LEU A 148 26.16 -1.80 7.82
C LEU A 148 26.48 -0.35 7.40
N ASP A 149 27.27 -0.16 6.35
CA ASP A 149 27.58 1.17 5.81
C ASP A 149 26.35 1.81 5.17
N ASN A 150 25.61 1.05 4.35
CA ASN A 150 24.33 1.48 3.80
C ASN A 150 23.33 1.86 4.90
N ALA A 151 23.37 1.17 6.03
CA ALA A 151 22.55 1.45 7.21
C ALA A 151 23.15 2.53 8.14
N GLN A 152 24.26 3.17 7.76
CA GLN A 152 24.98 4.20 8.54
C GLN A 152 25.43 3.74 9.94
N LEU A 153 25.78 2.45 10.07
CA LEU A 153 26.15 1.80 11.33
C LEU A 153 27.54 1.14 11.30
N LEU A 154 28.31 1.34 10.22
CA LEU A 154 29.64 0.71 10.08
C LEU A 154 30.60 1.07 11.22
N SER A 155 30.56 2.30 11.73
CA SER A 155 31.37 2.75 12.88
C SER A 155 31.06 2.03 14.19
N PHE A 156 29.87 1.42 14.29
CA PHE A 156 29.41 0.67 15.47
C PHE A 156 29.61 -0.85 15.32
N LYS A 157 30.20 -1.33 14.21
CA LYS A 157 30.21 -2.75 13.82
C LYS A 157 30.72 -3.73 14.89
N ASP A 158 31.67 -3.29 15.72
CA ASP A 158 32.33 -4.10 16.75
C ASP A 158 31.60 -4.02 18.12
N GLN A 159 30.50 -3.27 18.21
CA GLN A 159 29.67 -3.18 19.41
C GLN A 159 28.64 -4.31 19.51
N TYR A 160 28.05 -4.47 20.67
CA TYR A 160 26.99 -5.44 20.95
C TYR A 160 25.60 -4.78 20.89
N PRO A 161 24.52 -5.53 20.58
CA PRO A 161 23.18 -4.98 20.44
C PRO A 161 22.67 -4.18 21.66
N ASN A 162 23.03 -4.59 22.88
CA ASN A 162 22.61 -3.93 24.11
C ASN A 162 23.22 -2.53 24.31
N GLN A 163 24.20 -2.14 23.48
CA GLN A 163 24.83 -0.81 23.50
C GLN A 163 24.13 0.18 22.56
N LEU A 164 23.10 -0.28 21.83
CA LEU A 164 22.42 0.50 20.79
C LEU A 164 20.98 0.87 21.17
N SER A 165 20.49 1.97 20.59
CA SER A 165 19.07 2.32 20.61
C SER A 165 18.23 1.32 19.79
N GLY A 166 16.91 1.27 20.04
CA GLY A 166 15.99 0.38 19.31
C GLY A 166 16.03 0.59 17.80
N GLY A 167 16.05 1.84 17.32
CA GLY A 167 16.17 2.15 15.89
C GLY A 167 17.47 1.65 15.27
N MET A 168 18.59 1.77 15.99
CA MET A 168 19.87 1.21 15.51
C MET A 168 19.83 -0.32 15.48
N GLN A 169 19.24 -0.98 16.48
CA GLN A 169 19.05 -2.44 16.46
C GLN A 169 18.17 -2.89 15.29
N GLN A 170 17.12 -2.13 14.97
CA GLN A 170 16.28 -2.39 13.80
C GLN A 170 17.06 -2.29 12.49
N ARG A 171 17.87 -1.24 12.33
CA ARG A 171 18.75 -1.06 11.17
C ARG A 171 19.75 -2.20 11.01
N VAL A 172 20.33 -2.71 12.09
CA VAL A 172 21.17 -3.93 12.05
C VAL A 172 20.34 -5.15 11.63
N GLY A 173 19.11 -5.29 12.13
CA GLY A 173 18.19 -6.36 11.74
C GLY A 173 17.88 -6.36 10.24
N LEU A 174 17.64 -5.18 9.67
CA LEU A 174 17.42 -4.96 8.25
C LEU A 174 18.70 -5.22 7.43
N ALA A 175 19.84 -4.65 7.84
CA ALA A 175 21.13 -4.88 7.21
C ALA A 175 21.49 -6.37 7.16
N ARG A 176 21.29 -7.11 8.26
CA ARG A 176 21.43 -8.57 8.31
C ARG A 176 20.52 -9.26 7.30
N ALA A 177 19.27 -8.81 7.20
CA ALA A 177 18.32 -9.43 6.30
C ALA A 177 18.74 -9.25 4.84
N LEU A 178 19.23 -8.07 4.47
CA LEU A 178 19.66 -7.69 3.14
C LEU A 178 21.06 -8.20 2.75
N THR A 179 21.92 -8.47 3.72
CA THR A 179 23.26 -9.03 3.47
C THR A 179 23.22 -10.36 2.71
N ASN A 180 22.12 -11.11 2.83
CA ASN A 180 21.88 -12.35 2.09
C ASN A 180 21.39 -12.14 0.65
N ASP A 181 21.12 -10.89 0.24
CA ASP A 181 20.52 -10.51 -1.04
C ASP A 181 19.24 -11.31 -1.38
N PRO A 182 18.22 -11.29 -0.48
CA PRO A 182 17.02 -12.09 -0.67
C PRO A 182 16.13 -11.51 -1.78
N ASP A 183 15.32 -12.35 -2.40
CA ASP A 183 14.26 -11.93 -3.34
C ASP A 183 13.01 -11.41 -2.60
N ILE A 184 12.75 -11.96 -1.41
CA ILE A 184 11.57 -11.69 -0.58
C ILE A 184 12.01 -11.31 0.84
N LEU A 185 11.53 -10.16 1.31
CA LEU A 185 11.72 -9.69 2.69
C LEU A 185 10.41 -9.80 3.46
N LEU A 186 10.42 -10.58 4.54
CA LEU A 186 9.28 -10.77 5.43
C LEU A 186 9.47 -9.91 6.69
N MET A 187 8.55 -8.99 6.98
CA MET A 187 8.64 -8.07 8.11
C MET A 187 7.42 -8.24 9.02
N ASP A 188 7.62 -8.75 10.25
CA ASP A 188 6.54 -8.98 11.23
C ASP A 188 6.54 -7.87 12.29
N GLU A 189 5.68 -6.85 12.13
CA GLU A 189 5.55 -5.68 13.02
C GLU A 189 6.89 -4.97 13.32
N ALA A 190 7.72 -4.89 12.29
CA ALA A 190 9.12 -4.48 12.37
C ALA A 190 9.35 -3.09 12.98
N PHE A 191 8.39 -2.16 12.86
CA PHE A 191 8.55 -0.80 13.36
C PHE A 191 7.66 -0.46 14.57
N SER A 192 6.89 -1.44 15.06
CA SER A 192 5.92 -1.22 16.15
C SER A 192 6.56 -0.85 17.49
N ALA A 193 7.78 -1.33 17.74
CA ALA A 193 8.53 -1.05 18.96
C ALA A 193 9.27 0.31 18.95
N LEU A 194 9.20 1.06 17.84
CA LEU A 194 9.90 2.33 17.67
C LEU A 194 9.00 3.52 18.01
N ASP A 195 9.62 4.59 18.51
CA ASP A 195 8.96 5.87 18.70
C ASP A 195 8.51 6.47 17.35
N PRO A 196 7.51 7.36 17.32
CA PRO A 196 6.93 7.86 16.06
C PRO A 196 7.93 8.55 15.12
N LEU A 197 8.92 9.27 15.66
CA LEU A 197 9.91 9.99 14.84
C LEU A 197 10.86 8.99 14.16
N VAL A 198 11.42 8.06 14.93
CA VAL A 198 12.29 7.01 14.40
C VAL A 198 11.53 6.09 13.47
N ARG A 199 10.26 5.78 13.76
CA ARG A 199 9.38 5.00 12.87
C ARG A 199 9.26 5.65 11.49
N GLY A 200 8.96 6.95 11.45
CA GLY A 200 8.86 7.69 10.18
C GLY A 200 10.15 7.64 9.37
N GLN A 201 11.30 7.87 10.04
CA GLN A 201 12.62 7.77 9.39
C GLN A 201 12.88 6.37 8.83
N MET A 202 12.56 5.32 9.59
CA MET A 202 12.73 3.93 9.14
C MET A 202 11.83 3.55 7.96
N GLN A 203 10.62 4.13 7.90
CA GLN A 203 9.70 3.95 6.76
C GLN A 203 10.28 4.62 5.50
N ASP A 204 10.80 5.83 5.62
CA ASP A 204 11.45 6.54 4.50
C ASP A 204 12.69 5.78 4.01
N GLU A 205 13.54 5.31 4.93
CA GLU A 205 14.70 4.47 4.60
C GLU A 205 14.28 3.17 3.88
N LEU A 206 13.15 2.55 4.27
CA LEU A 206 12.64 1.35 3.61
C LEU A 206 12.18 1.64 2.18
N LEU A 207 11.51 2.77 1.96
CA LEU A 207 11.05 3.21 0.64
C LEU A 207 12.24 3.53 -0.28
N ASP A 208 13.23 4.26 0.22
CA ASP A 208 14.47 4.54 -0.51
C ASP A 208 15.21 3.25 -0.87
N LEU A 209 15.24 2.29 0.04
CA LEU A 209 15.85 1.00 -0.21
C LEU A 209 15.08 0.22 -1.27
N GLN A 210 13.76 0.23 -1.21
CA GLN A 210 12.92 -0.45 -2.18
C GLN A 210 13.07 0.14 -3.58
N ALA A 211 13.16 1.47 -3.70
CA ALA A 211 13.40 2.16 -4.97
C ALA A 211 14.72 1.71 -5.64
N ASN A 212 15.73 1.34 -4.84
CA ASN A 212 17.04 0.94 -5.35
C ASN A 212 17.19 -0.57 -5.59
N VAL A 213 16.60 -1.41 -4.74
CA VAL A 213 16.85 -2.86 -4.70
C VAL A 213 15.71 -3.67 -5.34
N GLN A 214 14.49 -3.12 -5.38
CA GLN A 214 13.29 -3.72 -5.98
C GLN A 214 13.02 -5.18 -5.54
N LYS A 215 13.09 -5.46 -4.23
CA LYS A 215 12.76 -6.79 -3.67
C LYS A 215 11.28 -6.87 -3.35
N THR A 216 10.68 -8.06 -3.31
CA THR A 216 9.29 -8.17 -2.84
C THR A 216 9.26 -8.08 -1.32
N ILE A 217 8.50 -7.13 -0.76
CA ILE A 217 8.41 -6.93 0.69
C ILE A 217 7.01 -7.35 1.15
N ILE A 218 6.93 -8.23 2.16
CA ILE A 218 5.68 -8.61 2.81
C ILE A 218 5.73 -8.06 4.23
N PHE A 219 4.96 -7.01 4.48
CA PHE A 219 5.03 -6.21 5.70
C PHE A 219 3.79 -6.39 6.55
N ILE A 220 3.92 -6.73 7.83
CA ILE A 220 2.79 -6.78 8.76
C ILE A 220 2.78 -5.54 9.62
N THR A 221 1.61 -4.91 9.71
CA THR A 221 1.33 -3.86 10.69
C THR A 221 -0.09 -3.94 11.21
N HIS A 222 -0.34 -3.24 12.31
CA HIS A 222 -1.67 -2.91 12.81
C HIS A 222 -2.00 -1.43 12.63
N ASP A 223 -1.05 -0.60 12.17
CA ASP A 223 -1.22 0.83 11.94
C ASP A 223 -1.57 1.09 10.48
N LEU A 224 -2.74 1.68 10.25
CA LEU A 224 -3.24 1.95 8.90
C LEU A 224 -2.48 3.08 8.21
N ASN A 225 -2.01 4.08 8.95
CA ASN A 225 -1.20 5.14 8.36
C ASN A 225 0.14 4.60 7.87
N GLU A 226 0.72 3.64 8.59
CA GLU A 226 1.93 2.95 8.15
C GLU A 226 1.68 2.17 6.87
N ALA A 227 0.58 1.40 6.80
CA ALA A 227 0.25 0.64 5.61
C ALA A 227 -0.01 1.53 4.38
N LEU A 228 -0.73 2.64 4.56
CA LEU A 228 -1.03 3.59 3.48
C LEU A 228 0.22 4.36 3.02
N ARG A 229 1.20 4.55 3.91
CA ARG A 229 2.44 5.26 3.58
C ARG A 229 3.41 4.41 2.77
N ILE A 230 3.54 3.12 3.08
CA ILE A 230 4.56 2.25 2.48
C ILE A 230 4.03 1.19 1.53
N GLY A 231 2.74 0.85 1.60
CA GLY A 231 2.17 -0.29 0.89
C GLY A 231 1.67 0.06 -0.50
N ASP A 232 2.10 -0.69 -1.50
CA ASP A 232 1.51 -0.66 -2.84
C ASP A 232 0.12 -1.33 -2.82
N HIS A 233 0.04 -2.49 -2.16
CA HIS A 233 -1.20 -3.21 -1.90
C HIS A 233 -1.32 -3.56 -0.42
N ILE A 234 -2.54 -3.52 0.08
CA ILE A 234 -2.87 -3.79 1.47
C ILE A 234 -3.91 -4.91 1.53
N ALA A 235 -3.65 -5.92 2.35
CA ALA A 235 -4.58 -6.99 2.69
C ALA A 235 -5.09 -6.82 4.12
N ILE A 236 -6.39 -6.58 4.28
CA ILE A 236 -7.02 -6.50 5.60
C ILE A 236 -7.49 -7.89 6.03
N MET A 237 -7.04 -8.34 7.21
CA MET A 237 -7.37 -9.63 7.79
C MET A 237 -8.25 -9.52 9.04
N LYS A 238 -9.24 -10.40 9.14
CA LYS A 238 -10.06 -10.63 10.34
C LYS A 238 -10.31 -12.12 10.51
N ASP A 239 -10.15 -12.61 11.74
CA ASP A 239 -10.45 -14.02 12.08
C ASP A 239 -9.77 -15.09 11.20
N GLY A 240 -8.58 -14.79 10.70
CA GLY A 240 -7.82 -15.66 9.81
C GLY A 240 -8.22 -15.58 8.35
N GLN A 241 -9.21 -14.77 7.99
CA GLN A 241 -9.71 -14.57 6.63
C GLN A 241 -9.27 -13.22 6.08
N LEU A 242 -9.07 -13.16 4.76
CA LEU A 242 -8.95 -11.91 4.03
C LEU A 242 -10.34 -11.26 3.92
N GLN A 243 -10.41 -9.96 4.25
CA GLN A 243 -11.61 -9.15 4.14
C GLN A 243 -11.60 -8.32 2.85
N GLN A 244 -10.43 -7.78 2.50
CA GLN A 244 -10.20 -7.02 1.28
C GLN A 244 -8.70 -7.02 0.95
N VAL A 245 -8.39 -7.03 -0.34
CA VAL A 245 -7.05 -6.73 -0.88
C VAL A 245 -7.23 -5.65 -1.93
N GLY A 246 -6.41 -4.61 -1.88
CA GLY A 246 -6.46 -3.51 -2.85
C GLY A 246 -5.40 -2.46 -2.56
N THR A 247 -5.38 -1.40 -3.36
CA THR A 247 -4.54 -0.22 -3.11
C THR A 247 -5.06 0.55 -1.89
N GLY A 248 -4.23 1.44 -1.34
CA GLY A 248 -4.67 2.35 -0.28
C GLY A 248 -5.90 3.16 -0.68
N GLU A 249 -5.96 3.62 -1.93
CA GLU A 249 -7.10 4.34 -2.48
C GLU A 249 -8.37 3.48 -2.54
N GLU A 250 -8.29 2.26 -3.07
CA GLU A 250 -9.44 1.35 -3.18
C GLU A 250 -10.02 1.00 -1.82
N ILE A 251 -9.18 0.83 -0.81
CA ILE A 251 -9.60 0.53 0.57
C ILE A 251 -10.35 1.71 1.21
N LEU A 252 -9.95 2.95 0.89
CA LEU A 252 -10.58 4.15 1.43
C LEU A 252 -11.86 4.54 0.68
N THR A 253 -11.88 4.35 -0.64
CA THR A 253 -13.00 4.77 -1.50
C THR A 253 -14.07 3.69 -1.64
N ASN A 254 -13.67 2.41 -1.64
CA ASN A 254 -14.56 1.27 -1.87
C ASN A 254 -14.31 0.16 -0.83
N PRO A 255 -14.61 0.41 0.46
CA PRO A 255 -14.49 -0.62 1.49
C PRO A 255 -15.45 -1.79 1.21
N ALA A 256 -14.94 -3.02 1.21
CA ALA A 256 -15.68 -4.21 0.81
C ALA A 256 -16.78 -4.64 1.79
N ASN A 257 -16.69 -4.22 3.06
CA ASN A 257 -17.68 -4.52 4.09
C ASN A 257 -17.58 -3.52 5.26
N ASP A 258 -18.55 -3.56 6.17
CA ASP A 258 -18.63 -2.66 7.33
C ASP A 258 -17.40 -2.74 8.22
N TYR A 259 -16.79 -3.91 8.37
CA TYR A 259 -15.57 -4.04 9.16
C TYR A 259 -14.41 -3.24 8.54
N VAL A 260 -14.23 -3.29 7.21
CA VAL A 260 -13.24 -2.46 6.53
C VAL A 260 -13.60 -0.97 6.66
N LYS A 261 -14.88 -0.61 6.46
CA LYS A 261 -15.36 0.78 6.59
C LYS A 261 -15.05 1.36 7.98
N THR A 262 -15.36 0.63 9.04
CA THR A 262 -15.02 1.05 10.42
C THR A 262 -13.51 1.12 10.63
N PHE A 263 -12.74 0.20 10.06
CA PHE A 263 -11.29 0.15 10.23
C PHE A 263 -10.56 1.35 9.61
N VAL A 264 -11.13 1.94 8.55
CA VAL A 264 -10.54 3.09 7.83
C VAL A 264 -11.09 4.46 8.24
N GLY A 265 -12.03 4.51 9.19
CA GLY A 265 -12.78 5.72 9.53
C GLY A 265 -11.91 6.89 10.01
N ASP A 266 -10.87 6.61 10.80
CA ASP A 266 -10.02 7.63 11.43
C ASP A 266 -8.80 8.07 10.58
N VAL A 267 -8.76 7.68 9.29
CA VAL A 267 -7.64 8.00 8.40
C VAL A 267 -7.77 9.40 7.81
N ASP A 268 -6.65 10.13 7.80
CA ASP A 268 -6.52 11.36 7.04
C ASP A 268 -6.43 11.06 5.52
N ARG A 269 -7.60 11.02 4.87
CA ARG A 269 -7.74 10.75 3.43
C ARG A 269 -7.03 11.78 2.55
N THR A 270 -6.75 12.97 3.07
CA THR A 270 -6.15 14.06 2.29
C THR A 270 -4.74 13.74 1.80
N LYS A 271 -4.06 12.81 2.49
CA LYS A 271 -2.68 12.37 2.23
C LYS A 271 -2.58 11.13 1.34
N VAL A 272 -3.71 10.56 0.95
CA VAL A 272 -3.74 9.31 0.17
C VAL A 272 -4.50 9.49 -1.13
N LEU A 273 -5.65 10.18 -1.07
CA LEU A 273 -6.48 10.40 -2.26
C LEU A 273 -5.81 11.41 -3.19
N THR A 274 -5.81 11.07 -4.48
CA THR A 274 -5.19 11.84 -5.57
C THR A 274 -6.25 12.58 -6.39
N ALA A 275 -5.83 13.50 -7.26
CA ALA A 275 -6.68 14.18 -8.21
C ALA A 275 -7.47 13.20 -9.09
N ASP A 276 -6.82 12.13 -9.57
CA ASP A 276 -7.42 11.10 -10.41
C ASP A 276 -8.58 10.39 -9.71
N SER A 277 -8.43 10.14 -8.40
CA SER A 277 -9.43 9.43 -7.59
C SER A 277 -10.73 10.19 -7.37
N ILE A 278 -10.67 11.53 -7.36
CA ILE A 278 -11.82 12.39 -7.05
C ILE A 278 -12.31 13.23 -8.22
N MET A 279 -11.60 13.25 -9.36
CA MET A 279 -12.00 14.05 -10.50
C MET A 279 -13.33 13.57 -11.08
N ILE A 280 -14.08 14.52 -11.62
CA ILE A 280 -15.31 14.25 -12.34
C ILE A 280 -15.12 14.56 -13.84
N PRO A 281 -15.94 13.95 -14.71
CA PRO A 281 -15.94 14.29 -16.12
C PRO A 281 -16.14 15.80 -16.35
N ALA A 282 -15.30 16.39 -17.19
CA ALA A 282 -15.37 17.81 -17.50
C ALA A 282 -16.33 18.10 -18.66
N LEU A 283 -17.17 19.13 -18.51
CA LEU A 283 -17.88 19.70 -19.65
C LEU A 283 -16.93 20.57 -20.47
N THR A 284 -16.80 20.28 -21.77
CA THR A 284 -15.79 20.90 -22.64
C THR A 284 -16.37 21.64 -23.86
N SER A 285 -15.67 22.69 -24.28
CA SER A 285 -15.88 23.36 -25.57
C SER A 285 -14.57 23.46 -26.35
N ASN A 286 -14.63 23.07 -27.62
CA ASN A 286 -13.48 23.12 -28.51
C ASN A 286 -13.40 24.51 -29.14
N ILE A 287 -12.65 25.43 -28.54
CA ILE A 287 -12.63 26.85 -28.93
C ILE A 287 -12.02 27.11 -30.32
N SER A 288 -11.38 26.10 -30.92
CA SER A 288 -10.87 26.17 -32.30
C SER A 288 -11.94 25.88 -33.37
N VAL A 289 -13.16 25.50 -32.96
CA VAL A 289 -14.26 25.10 -33.84
C VAL A 289 -15.59 25.69 -33.36
N ASP A 290 -15.87 25.57 -32.06
CA ASP A 290 -17.07 26.09 -31.42
C ASP A 290 -17.01 27.62 -31.39
N GLY A 291 -18.14 28.27 -31.70
CA GLY A 291 -18.34 29.69 -31.47
C GLY A 291 -19.08 29.97 -30.16
N PRO A 292 -19.19 31.25 -29.74
CA PRO A 292 -19.84 31.62 -28.48
C PRO A 292 -21.27 31.10 -28.31
N THR A 293 -22.06 31.06 -29.38
CA THR A 293 -23.43 30.52 -29.35
C THR A 293 -23.48 29.03 -29.03
N VAL A 294 -22.51 28.26 -29.55
CA VAL A 294 -22.43 26.81 -29.28
C VAL A 294 -22.02 26.56 -27.84
N ALA A 295 -21.03 27.31 -27.33
CA ALA A 295 -20.60 27.23 -25.95
C ALA A 295 -21.75 27.55 -24.96
N LEU A 296 -22.49 28.65 -25.20
CA LEU A 296 -23.66 29.02 -24.39
C LEU A 296 -24.78 27.97 -24.44
N ARG A 297 -25.01 27.35 -25.60
CA ARG A 297 -25.98 26.26 -25.72
C ARG A 297 -25.55 25.02 -24.92
N LYS A 298 -24.25 24.67 -24.93
CA LYS A 298 -23.72 23.57 -24.11
C LYS A 298 -23.89 23.87 -22.61
N MET A 299 -23.52 25.07 -22.18
CA MET A 299 -23.72 25.54 -20.80
C MET A 299 -25.18 25.42 -20.36
N SER A 300 -26.11 25.88 -21.20
CA SER A 300 -27.54 25.80 -20.91
C SER A 300 -28.09 24.38 -20.90
N ALA A 301 -27.59 23.48 -21.75
CA ALA A 301 -28.07 22.10 -21.82
C ALA A 301 -27.63 21.27 -20.62
N GLU A 302 -26.48 21.59 -20.05
CA GLU A 302 -25.89 20.92 -18.88
C GLU A 302 -26.10 21.72 -17.59
N GLU A 303 -26.90 22.79 -17.64
CA GLU A 303 -27.27 23.64 -16.49
C GLU A 303 -26.08 24.22 -15.70
N VAL A 304 -25.02 24.63 -16.41
CA VAL A 304 -23.81 25.22 -15.80
C VAL A 304 -23.47 26.61 -16.35
N SER A 305 -22.75 27.40 -15.56
CA SER A 305 -22.35 28.77 -15.92
C SER A 305 -20.98 28.87 -16.60
N GLY A 306 -20.34 27.75 -16.93
CA GLY A 306 -19.07 27.74 -17.65
C GLY A 306 -18.62 26.35 -18.07
N VAL A 307 -17.60 26.30 -18.92
CA VAL A 307 -17.03 25.08 -19.51
C VAL A 307 -15.52 25.14 -19.59
N VAL A 308 -14.88 23.98 -19.64
CA VAL A 308 -13.44 23.90 -19.90
C VAL A 308 -13.17 24.09 -21.39
N ALA A 309 -12.29 25.03 -21.72
CA ALA A 309 -11.85 25.29 -23.08
C ALA A 309 -10.72 24.32 -23.46
N VAL A 310 -10.89 23.63 -24.59
CA VAL A 310 -9.89 22.73 -25.18
C VAL A 310 -9.67 23.05 -26.65
N ASN A 311 -8.58 22.57 -27.23
CA ASN A 311 -8.35 22.64 -28.68
C ASN A 311 -8.82 21.38 -29.43
N ARG A 312 -8.60 21.32 -30.74
CA ARG A 312 -8.95 20.17 -31.60
C ARG A 312 -8.28 18.84 -31.20
N HIS A 313 -7.16 18.91 -30.50
CA HIS A 313 -6.41 17.75 -30.00
C HIS A 313 -6.77 17.38 -28.56
N ARG A 314 -7.84 17.97 -28.00
CA ARG A 314 -8.27 17.82 -26.60
C ARG A 314 -7.23 18.28 -25.58
N GLN A 315 -6.32 19.16 -25.98
CA GLN A 315 -5.40 19.79 -25.05
C GLN A 315 -6.12 20.92 -24.32
N PHE A 316 -5.82 21.04 -23.03
CA PHE A 316 -6.38 22.04 -22.14
C PHE A 316 -5.89 23.44 -22.53
N ILE A 317 -6.81 24.41 -22.52
CA ILE A 317 -6.54 25.82 -22.83
C ILE A 317 -6.90 26.74 -21.66
N GLY A 318 -8.01 26.49 -20.97
CA GLY A 318 -8.45 27.30 -19.83
C GLY A 318 -9.94 27.15 -19.53
N TYR A 319 -10.55 28.18 -18.96
CA TYR A 319 -11.97 28.21 -18.62
C TYR A 319 -12.74 29.27 -19.38
N LEU A 320 -13.95 28.92 -19.83
CA LEU A 320 -14.85 29.84 -20.52
C LEU A 320 -16.13 29.99 -19.70
N SER A 321 -16.34 31.18 -19.12
CA SER A 321 -17.58 31.49 -18.40
C SER A 321 -18.71 31.93 -19.35
N SER A 322 -19.94 31.86 -18.87
CA SER A 322 -21.11 32.34 -19.60
C SER A 322 -21.03 33.84 -19.92
N GLU A 323 -20.52 34.65 -18.98
CA GLU A 323 -20.35 36.10 -19.16
C GLU A 323 -19.32 36.39 -20.26
N ALA A 324 -18.19 35.68 -20.24
CA ALA A 324 -17.14 35.79 -21.25
C ALA A 324 -17.67 35.41 -22.64
N ALA A 325 -18.41 34.31 -22.74
CA ALA A 325 -19.02 33.88 -24.00
C ALA A 325 -20.08 34.87 -24.52
N VAL A 326 -20.90 35.47 -23.64
CA VAL A 326 -21.85 36.53 -24.02
C VAL A 326 -21.12 37.77 -24.54
N SER A 327 -20.04 38.20 -23.87
CA SER A 327 -19.23 39.34 -24.32
C SER A 327 -18.61 39.05 -25.69
N ALA A 328 -17.98 37.89 -25.87
CA ALA A 328 -17.41 37.49 -27.16
C ALA A 328 -18.45 37.47 -28.29
N ARG A 329 -19.68 37.02 -28.01
CA ARG A 329 -20.78 37.04 -28.99
C ARG A 329 -21.17 38.46 -29.39
N ARG A 330 -21.29 39.37 -28.40
CA ARG A 330 -21.66 40.77 -28.64
C ARG A 330 -20.57 41.49 -29.45
N ASP A 331 -19.32 41.28 -29.06
CA ASP A 331 -18.16 42.00 -29.56
C ASP A 331 -17.51 41.31 -30.78
N LYS A 332 -18.07 40.18 -31.23
CA LYS A 332 -17.61 39.33 -32.35
C LYS A 332 -16.14 38.87 -32.20
N LEU A 333 -15.71 38.65 -30.96
CA LEU A 333 -14.39 38.15 -30.64
C LEU A 333 -14.34 36.61 -30.75
N PRO A 334 -13.20 36.02 -31.16
CA PRO A 334 -13.01 34.58 -31.07
C PRO A 334 -12.98 34.14 -29.60
N LEU A 335 -13.42 32.91 -29.32
CA LEU A 335 -13.47 32.40 -27.95
C LEU A 335 -12.09 32.36 -27.29
N ALA A 336 -11.01 32.14 -28.05
CA ALA A 336 -9.65 32.12 -27.55
C ALA A 336 -9.23 33.41 -26.82
N ASP A 337 -9.82 34.56 -27.17
CA ASP A 337 -9.45 35.86 -26.59
C ASP A 337 -10.17 36.16 -25.26
N VAL A 338 -11.18 35.35 -24.90
CA VAL A 338 -11.99 35.53 -23.69
C VAL A 338 -11.91 34.35 -22.72
N VAL A 339 -11.13 33.32 -23.05
CA VAL A 339 -10.81 32.24 -22.12
C VAL A 339 -9.93 32.80 -21.01
N VAL A 340 -10.26 32.47 -19.77
CA VAL A 340 -9.47 32.84 -18.59
C VAL A 340 -8.63 31.68 -18.13
N GLU A 341 -7.56 32.00 -17.40
CA GLU A 341 -6.71 31.01 -16.76
C GLU A 341 -7.50 30.18 -15.75
N MET A 342 -7.19 28.88 -15.69
CA MET A 342 -7.81 27.94 -14.77
C MET A 342 -6.70 27.10 -14.14
N PRO A 343 -6.68 26.96 -12.80
CA PRO A 343 -5.66 26.19 -12.12
C PRO A 343 -5.61 24.75 -12.62
N THR A 344 -4.40 24.18 -12.67
CA THR A 344 -4.18 22.81 -13.15
C THR A 344 -3.39 22.01 -12.13
N VAL A 345 -3.66 20.71 -12.08
CA VAL A 345 -2.93 19.72 -11.29
C VAL A 345 -2.70 18.45 -12.10
N LYS A 346 -1.76 17.63 -11.66
CA LYS A 346 -1.48 16.32 -12.24
C LYS A 346 -2.40 15.25 -11.62
N PRO A 347 -2.63 14.10 -12.29
CA PRO A 347 -3.54 13.06 -11.79
C PRO A 347 -3.11 12.49 -10.43
N ASP A 348 -1.81 12.44 -10.16
CA ASP A 348 -1.19 11.94 -8.93
C ASP A 348 -1.12 12.99 -7.79
N THR A 349 -1.56 14.23 -8.02
CA THR A 349 -1.52 15.29 -7.00
C THR A 349 -2.47 14.97 -5.84
N LEU A 350 -2.01 15.11 -4.59
CA LEU A 350 -2.80 14.78 -3.40
C LEU A 350 -3.88 15.84 -3.08
N ILE A 351 -4.97 15.41 -2.42
CA ILE A 351 -6.03 16.34 -1.95
C ILE A 351 -5.45 17.42 -1.03
N SER A 352 -4.48 17.11 -0.18
CA SER A 352 -3.81 18.09 0.69
C SER A 352 -3.24 19.28 -0.08
N ASP A 353 -2.73 19.03 -1.29
CA ASP A 353 -2.09 20.03 -2.14
C ASP A 353 -3.10 20.74 -3.05
N ILE A 354 -4.22 20.06 -3.36
CA ILE A 354 -5.33 20.61 -4.14
C ILE A 354 -6.18 21.58 -3.29
N MET A 355 -6.32 21.32 -1.99
CA MET A 355 -7.19 22.11 -1.09
C MET A 355 -6.89 23.62 -1.09
N PRO A 356 -5.62 24.06 -0.96
CA PRO A 356 -5.29 25.49 -1.06
C PRO A 356 -5.68 26.09 -2.40
N ILE A 357 -5.47 25.35 -3.50
CA ILE A 357 -5.76 25.80 -4.87
C ILE A 357 -7.27 26.00 -5.05
N ILE A 358 -8.07 25.02 -4.65
CA ILE A 358 -9.54 25.04 -4.88
C ILE A 358 -10.27 26.04 -3.95
N TYR A 359 -9.66 26.39 -2.82
CA TYR A 359 -10.17 27.37 -1.88
C TYR A 359 -10.19 28.77 -2.51
N ASP A 360 -9.09 29.17 -3.13
CA ASP A 360 -8.94 30.49 -3.76
C ASP A 360 -9.51 30.57 -5.18
N ALA A 361 -9.62 29.43 -5.87
CA ALA A 361 -10.10 29.37 -7.25
C ALA A 361 -11.59 29.74 -7.38
N GLN A 362 -11.89 30.59 -8.36
CA GLN A 362 -13.26 30.90 -8.81
C GLN A 362 -13.77 29.90 -9.87
N THR A 363 -12.91 28.99 -10.31
CA THR A 363 -13.16 27.95 -11.30
C THR A 363 -12.88 26.59 -10.68
N PRO A 364 -13.34 25.48 -11.30
CA PRO A 364 -12.83 24.16 -10.95
C PRO A 364 -11.31 24.08 -11.18
N VAL A 365 -10.67 23.03 -10.65
CA VAL A 365 -9.26 22.74 -10.94
C VAL A 365 -9.20 21.69 -12.05
N ALA A 366 -8.43 21.93 -13.11
CA ALA A 366 -8.30 20.99 -14.22
C ALA A 366 -7.26 19.92 -13.91
N VAL A 367 -7.60 18.65 -14.16
CA VAL A 367 -6.65 17.54 -14.06
C VAL A 367 -6.11 17.27 -15.45
N ILE A 368 -4.81 17.45 -15.65
CA ILE A 368 -4.14 17.32 -16.95
C ILE A 368 -3.01 16.29 -16.90
N ASP A 369 -2.81 15.54 -17.97
CA ASP A 369 -1.67 14.63 -18.09
C ASP A 369 -0.39 15.34 -18.57
N ASP A 370 0.66 14.58 -18.87
CA ASP A 370 1.95 15.10 -19.34
C ASP A 370 1.92 15.67 -20.75
N ASP A 371 0.93 15.29 -21.56
CA ASP A 371 0.70 15.82 -22.90
C ASP A 371 -0.21 17.08 -22.90
N ASN A 372 -0.49 17.62 -21.70
CA ASN A 372 -1.45 18.69 -21.47
C ASN A 372 -2.88 18.34 -21.95
N ARG A 373 -3.26 17.05 -21.93
CA ARG A 373 -4.64 16.62 -22.22
C ARG A 373 -5.46 16.64 -20.96
N LEU A 374 -6.70 17.11 -21.10
CA LEU A 374 -7.67 17.14 -20.01
C LEU A 374 -8.15 15.73 -19.67
N ARG A 375 -7.97 15.32 -18.41
CA ARG A 375 -8.49 14.07 -17.85
C ARG A 375 -9.84 14.27 -17.16
N GLY A 376 -9.99 15.36 -16.42
CA GLY A 376 -11.20 15.70 -15.70
C GLY A 376 -11.09 17.05 -15.00
N VAL A 377 -12.05 17.34 -14.13
CA VAL A 377 -12.02 18.52 -13.26
C VAL A 377 -12.33 18.15 -11.83
N ILE A 378 -11.80 18.93 -10.89
CA ILE A 378 -12.11 18.83 -9.47
C ILE A 378 -12.93 20.05 -9.07
N ILE A 379 -14.10 19.79 -8.49
CA ILE A 379 -14.98 20.80 -7.91
C ILE A 379 -15.00 20.65 -6.38
N ARG A 380 -15.36 21.74 -5.67
CA ARG A 380 -15.41 21.74 -4.19
C ARG A 380 -16.25 20.61 -3.62
N GLY A 381 -17.38 20.31 -4.26
CA GLY A 381 -18.25 19.20 -3.86
C GLY A 381 -17.58 17.83 -3.95
N ALA A 382 -16.67 17.61 -4.91
CA ALA A 382 -15.95 16.34 -5.05
C ALA A 382 -14.94 16.16 -3.91
N VAL A 383 -14.22 17.22 -3.54
CA VAL A 383 -13.32 17.22 -2.38
C VAL A 383 -14.11 16.97 -1.09
N LEU A 384 -15.21 17.71 -0.88
CA LEU A 384 -16.04 17.55 0.32
C LEU A 384 -16.62 16.13 0.43
N LYS A 385 -17.12 15.57 -0.67
CA LYS A 385 -17.63 14.19 -0.70
C LYS A 385 -16.54 13.19 -0.29
N ALA A 386 -15.35 13.31 -0.88
CA ALA A 386 -14.23 12.41 -0.60
C ALA A 386 -13.81 12.42 0.90
N LEU A 387 -13.98 13.56 1.58
CA LEU A 387 -13.71 13.72 3.01
C LEU A 387 -14.91 13.31 3.90
N ALA A 388 -16.14 13.53 3.44
CA ALA A 388 -17.37 13.27 4.18
C ALA A 388 -17.77 11.78 4.22
N ASP A 389 -17.25 10.94 3.33
CA ASP A 389 -17.46 9.47 3.34
C ASP A 389 -16.86 8.76 4.59
N THR A 390 -16.60 9.51 5.66
CA THR A 390 -16.20 9.12 7.01
C THR A 390 -17.39 8.83 7.93
N GLU A 391 -18.56 9.43 7.69
CA GLU A 391 -19.74 9.19 8.54
C GLU A 391 -20.39 7.85 8.18
N GLY A 392 -20.31 6.90 9.12
CA GLY A 392 -21.17 5.73 9.09
C GLY A 392 -22.62 6.17 9.22
N ASP A 393 -23.51 5.64 8.38
CA ASP A 393 -24.95 5.61 8.62
C ASP A 393 -25.24 4.83 9.91
N GLY A 394 -24.97 5.47 11.04
CA GLY A 394 -25.09 4.94 12.38
C GLY A 394 -25.95 5.85 13.22
N ASP A 395 -27.21 6.04 12.82
CA ASP A 395 -28.38 6.09 13.70
C ASP A 395 -29.64 6.29 12.85
N ASP A 396 -30.31 5.18 12.52
CA ASP A 396 -31.74 5.18 12.19
C ASP A 396 -32.31 3.79 12.49
N ASN A 397 -32.46 3.51 13.79
CA ASN A 397 -33.44 2.55 14.32
C ASN A 397 -33.71 2.91 15.79
N ALA A 398 -34.65 3.85 15.97
CA ALA A 398 -35.43 4.00 17.19
C ALA A 398 -36.55 2.96 17.25
#